data_AF-A0A2G6Y961-F1
#
_entry.id   AF-A0A2G6Y961-F1
#
_cell.length_a   1.000
_cell.length_b   1.000
_cell.length_c   1.000
_cell.angle_alpha   90.00
_cell.angle_beta   90.00
_cell.angle_gamma   90.00
#
_symmetry.space_group_name_H-M   'P 1'
#
loop_
_entity.id
_entity.type
_entity.pdbx_description
1 polymer ?
#
loop_
_entity_poly.entity_id
_entity_poly.type
_entity_poly.pdbx_seq_one_letter_code
_entity_poly.pdbx_strand_id
1 'polypeptide(L)'
;MARLPALESLPTISQEVVTRFLPPPCGPSTLLPRTTMHTTPRRLPTLALPCPPSLRTACLAATLWALAGYSVAGSLPAAAKAEVNTLLTRLQTSGCDFNRNGSWYSGAEAKAHLLKKLDYLDGKNAVQTTEQFIELGASSSSASGKAYQVRCAGAAAVEAGPWLKGELKAVRSGTAAPAAK
;
A
#
# COMPACT_ATOMS: atom_id res chain seq x y z
N MET A 1 -3.72 -18.02 62.46
CA MET A 1 -2.64 -19.00 62.19
C MET A 1 -2.99 -19.75 60.91
N ALA A 2 -1.96 -20.18 60.16
CA ALA A 2 -1.98 -20.77 58.80
C ALA A 2 -1.83 -19.72 57.67
N ARG A 3 -0.60 -19.25 57.43
CA ARG A 3 0.44 -19.75 56.49
C ARG A 3 0.16 -19.34 55.03
N LEU A 4 0.78 -18.23 54.62
CA LEU A 4 1.05 -17.90 53.22
C LEU A 4 2.07 -18.91 52.64
N PRO A 5 1.86 -19.43 51.42
CA PRO A 5 2.92 -20.09 50.68
C PRO A 5 3.71 -19.11 49.79
N ALA A 6 5.02 -19.12 50.05
CA ALA A 6 6.16 -18.98 49.13
C ALA A 6 6.04 -18.10 47.87
N LEU A 7 6.80 -16.99 47.90
CA LEU A 7 7.49 -16.46 46.73
C LEU A 7 8.45 -17.54 46.19
N GLU A 8 8.21 -18.03 44.99
CA GLU A 8 9.19 -18.81 44.24
C GLU A 8 9.40 -18.20 42.84
N SER A 9 10.65 -17.76 42.65
CA SER A 9 11.46 -18.08 41.47
C SER A 9 11.10 -17.40 40.14
N LEU A 10 11.64 -16.18 40.00
CA LEU A 10 11.86 -15.53 38.70
C LEU A 10 12.78 -16.39 37.83
N PRO A 11 12.45 -16.65 36.55
CA PRO A 11 13.38 -17.31 35.65
C PRO A 11 14.53 -16.38 35.26
N THR A 12 15.75 -16.84 35.55
CA THR A 12 17.03 -16.32 35.07
C THR A 12 17.00 -16.09 33.56
N ILE A 13 17.06 -14.81 33.17
CA ILE A 13 17.23 -14.39 31.78
C ILE A 13 18.67 -14.73 31.37
N SER A 14 18.83 -15.78 30.57
CA SER A 14 20.10 -16.16 29.96
C SER A 14 20.65 -15.02 29.09
N GLN A 15 21.87 -14.59 29.42
CA GLN A 15 22.64 -13.54 28.75
C GLN A 15 23.25 -13.96 27.39
N GLU A 16 22.84 -15.08 26.80
CA GLU A 16 23.52 -15.65 25.61
C GLU A 16 22.98 -15.18 24.25
N VAL A 17 21.92 -14.35 24.20
CA VAL A 17 21.35 -13.88 22.92
C VAL A 17 21.89 -12.53 22.44
N VAL A 18 22.76 -11.88 23.22
CA VAL A 18 23.31 -10.53 22.90
C VAL A 18 24.43 -10.58 21.86
N THR A 19 25.05 -11.74 21.59
CA THR A 19 26.29 -11.82 20.81
C THR A 19 26.12 -12.18 19.32
N ARG A 20 24.87 -12.26 18.79
CA ARG A 20 24.62 -12.53 17.36
C ARG A 20 24.30 -11.29 16.50
N PHE A 21 24.31 -10.10 17.07
CA PHE A 21 24.10 -8.84 16.35
C PHE A 21 25.40 -8.04 16.24
N LEU A 22 26.36 -8.54 15.46
CA LEU A 22 27.48 -7.72 15.00
C LEU A 22 27.27 -7.37 13.52
N PRO A 23 27.03 -6.09 13.17
CA PRO A 23 26.98 -5.67 11.78
C PRO A 23 28.38 -5.76 11.14
N PRO A 24 28.49 -6.08 9.84
CA PRO A 24 29.78 -6.08 9.14
C PRO A 24 30.37 -4.66 9.05
N PRO A 25 31.71 -4.51 9.05
CA PRO A 25 32.36 -3.21 8.91
C PRO A 25 32.06 -2.58 7.55
N CYS A 26 31.65 -1.31 7.57
CA CYS A 26 31.53 -0.46 6.40
C CYS A 26 32.89 -0.37 5.70
N GLY A 27 32.96 -0.91 4.48
CA GLY A 27 34.11 -0.75 3.59
C GLY A 27 34.26 0.69 3.08
N PRO A 28 35.47 1.07 2.62
CA PRO A 28 35.77 2.44 2.20
C PRO A 28 35.05 2.81 0.89
N SER A 29 34.45 4.00 0.90
CA SER A 29 33.88 4.64 -0.29
C SER A 29 34.95 4.86 -1.35
N THR A 30 34.92 4.05 -2.40
CA THR A 30 35.70 4.30 -3.60
C THR A 30 35.03 5.42 -4.40
N LEU A 31 35.68 6.58 -4.41
CA LEU A 31 35.37 7.71 -5.27
C LEU A 31 35.48 7.27 -6.74
N LEU A 32 34.34 7.12 -7.41
CA LEU A 32 34.29 7.01 -8.86
C LEU A 32 34.56 8.38 -9.49
N PRO A 33 35.40 8.45 -10.55
CA PRO A 33 35.71 9.69 -11.24
C PRO A 33 34.48 10.23 -11.98
N ARG A 34 34.28 11.54 -11.84
CA ARG A 34 33.31 12.39 -12.53
C ARG A 34 33.61 12.35 -14.04
N THR A 35 32.93 11.50 -14.79
CA THR A 35 33.01 11.48 -16.25
C THR A 35 32.39 12.75 -16.82
N THR A 36 33.24 13.58 -17.39
CA THR A 36 32.90 14.77 -18.15
C THR A 36 32.15 14.40 -19.42
N MET A 37 31.09 15.16 -19.68
CA MET A 37 30.24 15.10 -20.87
C MET A 37 31.05 15.10 -22.18
N HIS A 38 30.64 14.27 -23.13
CA HIS A 38 30.83 14.52 -24.56
C HIS A 38 29.43 14.55 -25.20
N THR A 39 28.91 15.76 -25.38
CA THR A 39 27.72 16.01 -26.21
C THR A 39 28.22 16.21 -27.63
N THR A 40 28.05 15.18 -28.46
CA THR A 40 28.33 15.26 -29.90
C THR A 40 27.09 15.81 -30.61
N PRO A 41 27.16 16.97 -31.29
CA PRO A 41 26.03 17.50 -32.04
C PRO A 41 25.85 16.68 -33.33
N ARG A 42 24.82 15.84 -33.37
CA ARG A 42 24.44 15.12 -34.60
C ARG A 42 23.68 16.09 -35.50
N ARG A 43 24.33 16.60 -36.56
CA ARG A 43 23.67 17.32 -37.65
C ARG A 43 22.74 16.33 -38.37
N LEU A 44 21.45 16.60 -38.32
CA LEU A 44 20.45 15.94 -39.15
C LEU A 44 20.48 16.57 -40.55
N PRO A 45 20.44 15.78 -41.64
CA PRO A 45 20.25 16.30 -42.97
C PRO A 45 18.82 16.81 -43.13
N THR A 46 18.68 18.08 -43.50
CA THR A 46 17.42 18.72 -43.87
C THR A 46 16.97 18.18 -45.22
N LEU A 47 16.07 17.20 -45.21
CA LEU A 47 15.28 16.84 -46.40
C LEU A 47 14.12 17.82 -46.51
N ALA A 48 14.30 18.84 -47.36
CA ALA A 48 13.24 19.72 -47.79
C ALA A 48 12.30 18.94 -48.73
N LEU A 49 11.14 18.53 -48.21
CA LEU A 49 10.04 18.04 -49.04
C LEU A 49 9.20 19.24 -49.50
N PRO A 50 9.02 19.46 -50.81
CA PRO A 50 8.11 20.50 -51.30
C PRO A 50 6.66 20.08 -51.02
N CYS A 51 5.95 20.88 -50.24
CA CYS A 51 4.53 20.69 -49.97
C CYS A 51 3.70 21.23 -51.15
N PRO A 52 2.90 20.42 -51.85
CA PRO A 52 2.04 20.91 -52.93
C PRO A 52 0.86 21.75 -52.37
N PRO A 53 0.51 22.89 -53.00
CA PRO A 53 -0.49 23.84 -52.51
C PRO A 53 -1.93 23.45 -52.88
N SER A 54 -2.38 22.24 -52.52
CA SER A 54 -3.69 21.74 -52.98
C SER A 54 -4.63 21.21 -51.89
N LEU A 55 -4.24 21.21 -50.61
CA LEU A 55 -5.10 20.74 -49.51
C LEU A 55 -5.38 21.87 -48.50
N ARG A 56 -6.09 22.92 -48.93
CA ARG A 56 -6.53 24.04 -48.06
C ARG A 56 -8.02 24.03 -47.72
N THR A 57 -8.78 23.01 -48.13
CA THR A 57 -10.26 23.03 -48.05
C THR A 57 -10.87 21.80 -47.37
N ALA A 58 -10.26 21.30 -46.30
CA ALA A 58 -10.87 20.28 -45.44
C ALA A 58 -10.69 20.56 -43.94
N CYS A 59 -10.41 21.80 -43.56
CA CYS A 59 -10.41 22.23 -42.15
C CYS A 59 -11.74 22.94 -41.88
N LEU A 60 -12.74 22.26 -41.30
CA LEU A 60 -13.83 22.91 -40.52
C LEU A 60 -14.88 21.96 -39.87
N ALA A 61 -14.72 20.63 -39.87
CA ALA A 61 -15.79 19.74 -39.36
C ALA A 61 -15.36 18.58 -38.43
N ALA A 62 -14.25 18.69 -37.69
CA ALA A 62 -13.81 17.58 -36.81
C ALA A 62 -13.02 18.00 -35.55
N THR A 63 -13.36 19.10 -34.88
CA THR A 63 -12.63 19.57 -33.67
C THR A 63 -13.51 19.69 -32.41
N LEU A 64 -14.58 18.88 -32.29
CA LEU A 64 -15.54 18.97 -31.18
C LEU A 64 -15.78 17.63 -30.46
N TRP A 65 -14.72 16.81 -30.28
CA TRP A 65 -14.78 15.64 -29.41
C TRP A 65 -13.41 15.31 -28.80
N ALA A 66 -12.86 16.22 -27.98
CA ALA A 66 -11.60 15.96 -27.27
C ALA A 66 -11.55 16.57 -25.85
N LEU A 67 -12.70 16.63 -25.16
CA LEU A 67 -12.77 16.98 -23.73
C LEU A 67 -13.29 15.78 -22.91
N ALA A 68 -12.62 14.64 -23.00
CA ALA A 68 -12.88 13.52 -22.10
C ALA A 68 -11.71 13.39 -21.10
N GLY A 69 -11.89 13.97 -19.91
CA GLY A 69 -11.31 13.48 -18.66
C GLY A 69 -9.82 13.71 -18.41
N TYR A 70 -9.42 14.96 -18.15
CA TYR A 70 -8.26 15.18 -17.28
C TYR A 70 -8.69 14.92 -15.83
N SER A 71 -8.51 13.68 -15.35
CA SER A 71 -8.55 13.42 -13.92
C SER A 71 -7.34 14.08 -13.29
N VAL A 72 -7.56 15.20 -12.59
CA VAL A 72 -6.57 15.72 -11.65
C VAL A 72 -6.29 14.61 -10.64
N ALA A 73 -5.04 14.15 -10.58
CA ALA A 73 -4.58 13.28 -9.50
C ALA A 73 -4.75 14.06 -8.19
N GLY A 74 -5.83 13.77 -7.47
CA GLY A 74 -6.18 14.40 -6.20
C GLY A 74 -6.02 13.43 -5.03
N SER A 75 -5.84 13.99 -3.84
CA SER A 75 -5.89 13.25 -2.58
C SER A 75 -7.22 12.49 -2.43
N LEU A 76 -7.22 11.43 -1.65
CA LEU A 76 -8.40 10.62 -1.38
C LEU A 76 -9.56 11.50 -0.85
N PRO A 77 -10.74 11.50 -1.50
CA PRO A 77 -11.88 12.31 -1.07
C PRO A 77 -12.31 12.00 0.37
N ALA A 78 -12.87 12.99 1.07
CA ALA A 78 -13.28 12.83 2.47
C ALA A 78 -14.27 11.68 2.69
N ALA A 79 -15.20 11.47 1.76
CA ALA A 79 -16.14 10.35 1.81
C ALA A 79 -15.44 8.98 1.72
N ALA A 80 -14.45 8.84 0.82
CA ALA A 80 -13.67 7.62 0.70
C ALA A 80 -12.77 7.40 1.93
N LYS A 81 -12.18 8.47 2.50
CA LYS A 81 -11.45 8.39 3.78
C LYS A 81 -12.33 7.90 4.93
N ALA A 82 -13.58 8.38 5.02
CA ALA A 82 -14.54 7.92 6.03
C ALA A 82 -14.94 6.45 5.82
N GLU A 83 -15.12 6.02 4.57
CA GLU A 83 -15.42 4.64 4.22
C GLU A 83 -14.26 3.70 4.58
N VAL A 84 -13.01 4.07 4.25
CA VAL A 84 -11.80 3.34 4.68
C VAL A 84 -11.74 3.23 6.20
N ASN A 85 -11.97 4.32 6.94
CA ASN A 85 -11.97 4.27 8.41
C ASN A 85 -13.05 3.33 8.97
N THR A 86 -14.23 3.30 8.36
CA THR A 86 -15.30 2.37 8.71
C THR A 86 -14.87 0.93 8.47
N LEU A 87 -14.30 0.65 7.29
CA LEU A 87 -13.76 -0.67 6.93
C LEU A 87 -12.68 -1.13 7.91
N LEU A 88 -11.72 -0.27 8.25
CA LEU A 88 -10.65 -0.62 9.19
C LEU A 88 -11.15 -0.77 10.63
N THR A 89 -12.22 -0.08 10.99
CA THR A 89 -12.88 -0.28 12.29
C THR A 89 -13.54 -1.65 12.35
N ARG A 90 -14.15 -2.13 11.25
CA ARG A 90 -14.67 -3.51 11.17
C ARG A 90 -13.56 -4.56 11.33
N LEU A 91 -12.40 -4.35 10.70
CA LEU A 91 -11.23 -5.20 10.92
C LEU A 91 -10.76 -5.19 12.39
N GLN A 92 -10.78 -4.03 13.04
CA GLN A 92 -10.41 -3.92 14.45
C GLN A 92 -11.40 -4.69 15.35
N THR A 93 -12.70 -4.59 15.09
CA THR A 93 -13.75 -5.14 15.96
C THR A 93 -14.18 -6.56 15.58
N SER A 94 -13.67 -7.12 14.48
CA SER A 94 -14.05 -8.46 14.01
C SER A 94 -13.52 -9.60 14.89
N GLY A 95 -12.55 -9.31 15.76
CA GLY A 95 -11.84 -10.33 16.55
C GLY A 95 -10.92 -11.21 15.70
N CYS A 96 -10.62 -10.82 14.46
CA CYS A 96 -9.71 -11.55 13.58
C CYS A 96 -8.26 -11.09 13.79
N ASP A 97 -7.32 -12.03 13.69
CA ASP A 97 -5.90 -11.75 13.59
C ASP A 97 -5.54 -11.36 12.15
N PHE A 98 -4.55 -10.48 12.00
CA PHE A 98 -4.02 -10.03 10.72
C PHE A 98 -2.57 -10.46 10.57
N ASN A 99 -2.25 -11.22 9.52
CA ASN A 99 -0.88 -11.61 9.21
C ASN A 99 -0.23 -10.59 8.29
N ARG A 100 0.94 -10.11 8.71
CA ARG A 100 1.85 -9.33 7.87
C ARG A 100 3.22 -9.98 7.88
N ASN A 101 3.64 -10.49 6.73
CA ASN A 101 4.97 -11.08 6.49
C ASN A 101 5.32 -12.24 7.44
N GLY A 102 4.32 -13.03 7.86
CA GLY A 102 4.51 -14.20 8.72
C GLY A 102 4.17 -13.97 10.18
N SER A 103 4.10 -12.73 10.65
CA SER A 103 3.69 -12.41 12.03
C SER A 103 2.20 -12.07 12.09
N TRP A 104 1.51 -12.59 13.11
CA TRP A 104 0.11 -12.29 13.41
C TRP A 104 0.01 -11.11 14.38
N TYR A 105 -0.94 -10.23 14.10
CA TYR A 105 -1.21 -9.01 14.86
C TYR A 105 -2.70 -8.91 15.16
N SER A 106 -3.06 -8.26 16.26
CA SER A 106 -4.46 -7.97 16.57
C SER A 106 -5.10 -7.05 15.53
N GLY A 107 -6.43 -7.04 15.44
CA GLY A 107 -7.16 -6.10 14.57
C GLY A 107 -6.84 -4.62 14.87
N ALA A 108 -6.52 -4.27 16.13
CA ALA A 108 -6.14 -2.91 16.51
C ALA A 108 -4.76 -2.52 15.94
N GLU A 109 -3.78 -3.41 16.04
CA GLU A 109 -2.45 -3.22 15.44
C GLU A 109 -2.54 -3.18 13.90
N ALA A 110 -3.39 -4.02 13.32
CA ALA A 110 -3.65 -4.05 11.89
C ALA A 110 -4.21 -2.71 11.40
N LYS A 111 -5.24 -2.17 12.07
CA LYS A 111 -5.80 -0.85 11.75
C LYS A 111 -4.73 0.24 11.84
N ALA A 112 -3.94 0.27 12.91
CA ALA A 112 -2.88 1.27 13.07
C ALA A 112 -1.85 1.18 11.94
N HIS A 113 -1.48 -0.02 11.51
CA HIS A 113 -0.58 -0.23 10.38
C HIS A 113 -1.19 0.26 9.06
N LEU A 114 -2.44 -0.11 8.79
CA LEU A 114 -3.14 0.24 7.56
C LEU A 114 -3.43 1.74 7.45
N LEU A 115 -3.70 2.43 8.56
CA LEU A 115 -3.84 3.89 8.59
C LEU A 115 -2.54 4.62 8.26
N LYS A 116 -1.40 4.15 8.79
CA LYS A 116 -0.08 4.70 8.40
C LYS A 116 0.18 4.53 6.90
N LYS A 117 -0.23 3.38 6.34
CA LYS A 117 -0.09 3.11 4.91
C LYS A 117 -1.05 3.95 4.06
N LEU A 118 -2.27 4.18 4.55
CA LEU A 118 -3.23 5.09 3.91
C LEU A 118 -2.65 6.50 3.81
N ASP A 119 -2.13 7.04 4.92
CA ASP A 119 -1.52 8.38 4.97
C ASP A 119 -0.40 8.54 3.94
N TYR A 120 0.50 7.55 3.86
CA TYR A 120 1.57 7.53 2.88
C TYR A 120 1.06 7.51 1.43
N LEU A 121 0.02 6.73 1.13
CA LEU A 121 -0.55 6.63 -0.22
C LEU A 121 -1.34 7.89 -0.59
N ASP A 122 -2.08 8.45 0.35
CA ASP A 122 -2.84 9.69 0.20
C ASP A 122 -1.92 10.89 -0.04
N GLY A 123 -0.85 11.03 0.76
CA GLY A 123 0.15 12.08 0.58
C GLY A 123 0.92 11.98 -0.75
N LYS A 124 0.89 10.81 -1.40
CA LYS A 124 1.43 10.59 -2.75
C LYS A 124 0.39 10.69 -3.87
N ASN A 125 -0.87 11.01 -3.55
CA ASN A 125 -2.00 10.99 -4.48
C ASN A 125 -2.14 9.64 -5.22
N ALA A 126 -1.74 8.55 -4.58
CA ALA A 126 -1.69 7.21 -5.18
C ALA A 126 -3.02 6.46 -5.06
N VAL A 127 -3.98 6.97 -4.26
CA VAL A 127 -5.28 6.36 -4.02
C VAL A 127 -6.38 7.40 -4.12
N GLN A 128 -7.42 7.10 -4.90
CA GLN A 128 -8.58 7.99 -5.11
C GLN A 128 -9.90 7.34 -4.68
N THR A 129 -9.91 6.03 -4.43
CA THR A 129 -11.08 5.28 -3.96
C THR A 129 -10.71 4.30 -2.86
N THR A 130 -11.70 3.84 -2.11
CA THR A 130 -11.55 2.81 -1.07
C THR A 130 -11.01 1.50 -1.65
N GLU A 131 -11.46 1.10 -2.85
CA GLU A 131 -10.97 -0.08 -3.55
C GLU A 131 -9.49 0.05 -3.89
N GLN A 132 -9.04 1.21 -4.39
CA GLN A 132 -7.61 1.43 -4.66
C GLN A 132 -6.78 1.34 -3.38
N PHE A 133 -7.30 1.83 -2.26
CA PHE A 133 -6.66 1.62 -0.97
C PHE A 133 -6.60 0.13 -0.57
N ILE A 134 -7.66 -0.65 -0.82
CA ILE A 134 -7.61 -2.09 -0.55
C ILE A 134 -6.50 -2.73 -1.40
N GLU A 135 -6.48 -2.49 -2.72
CA GLU A 135 -5.50 -3.09 -3.62
C GLU A 135 -4.05 -2.71 -3.27
N LEU A 136 -3.77 -1.42 -3.13
CA LEU A 136 -2.39 -0.90 -2.98
C LEU A 136 -1.94 -0.87 -1.52
N GLY A 137 -2.89 -0.64 -0.61
CA GLY A 137 -2.68 -0.41 0.80
C GLY A 137 -2.90 -1.65 1.66
N ALA A 138 -3.97 -2.41 1.43
CA ALA A 138 -4.44 -3.38 2.42
C ALA A 138 -4.45 -4.85 1.95
N SER A 139 -4.10 -5.14 0.70
CA SER A 139 -4.00 -6.51 0.18
C SER A 139 -2.62 -7.15 0.40
N SER A 140 -1.54 -6.38 0.29
CA SER A 140 -0.17 -6.91 0.35
C SER A 140 0.86 -5.91 0.86
N SER A 141 2.01 -6.43 1.27
CA SER A 141 3.17 -5.64 1.71
C SER A 141 3.89 -5.03 0.51
N SER A 142 3.97 -3.70 0.42
CA SER A 142 4.76 -3.04 -0.62
C SER A 142 6.27 -3.31 -0.46
N ALA A 143 6.74 -3.68 0.74
CA ALA A 143 8.14 -3.96 1.01
C ALA A 143 8.59 -5.38 0.60
N SER A 144 7.66 -6.34 0.58
CA SER A 144 7.97 -7.77 0.37
C SER A 144 7.13 -8.46 -0.71
N GLY A 145 6.09 -7.79 -1.23
CA GLY A 145 5.14 -8.32 -2.20
C GLY A 145 4.17 -9.38 -1.66
N LYS A 146 4.33 -9.84 -0.41
CA LYS A 146 3.49 -10.91 0.17
C LYS A 146 2.09 -10.41 0.49
N ALA A 147 1.08 -11.19 0.09
CA ALA A 147 -0.31 -10.96 0.48
C ALA A 147 -0.45 -11.02 2.01
N TYR A 148 -1.24 -10.10 2.55
CA TYR A 148 -1.66 -10.16 3.93
C TYR A 148 -2.74 -11.22 4.11
N GLN A 149 -2.88 -11.73 5.33
CA GLN A 149 -3.91 -12.72 5.64
C GLN A 149 -4.75 -12.24 6.82
N VAL A 150 -5.99 -12.70 6.86
CA VAL A 150 -6.92 -12.52 7.97
C VAL A 150 -7.33 -13.89 8.46
N ARG A 151 -7.34 -14.08 9.78
CA ARG A 151 -7.81 -15.31 10.40
C ARG A 151 -8.75 -14.96 11.53
N CYS A 152 -10.02 -15.31 11.35
CA CYS A 152 -11.04 -15.15 12.38
C CYS A 152 -11.14 -16.42 13.23
N ALA A 153 -11.65 -16.31 14.46
CA ALA A 153 -11.75 -17.44 15.37
C ALA A 153 -12.53 -18.62 14.72
N GLY A 154 -11.90 -19.80 14.70
CA GLY A 154 -12.50 -21.01 14.13
C GLY A 154 -12.50 -21.08 12.60
N ALA A 155 -11.98 -20.07 11.90
CA ALA A 155 -11.89 -20.05 10.44
C ALA A 155 -10.43 -20.26 9.96
N ALA A 156 -10.30 -20.75 8.72
CA ALA A 156 -9.00 -20.81 8.05
C ALA A 156 -8.47 -19.38 7.78
N ALA A 157 -7.14 -19.27 7.66
CA ALA A 157 -6.54 -18.03 7.20
C ALA A 157 -6.92 -17.79 5.73
N VAL A 158 -7.43 -16.59 5.43
CA VAL A 158 -7.79 -16.14 4.08
C VAL A 158 -6.99 -14.92 3.68
N GLU A 159 -6.87 -14.64 2.39
CA GLU A 159 -6.21 -13.41 1.93
C GLU A 159 -6.99 -12.16 2.36
N ALA A 160 -6.26 -11.14 2.83
CA ALA A 160 -6.86 -9.91 3.34
C ALA A 160 -7.59 -9.10 2.25
N GLY A 161 -7.09 -9.10 1.01
CA GLY A 161 -7.68 -8.33 -0.09
C GLY A 161 -9.13 -8.73 -0.38
N PRO A 162 -9.40 -10.00 -0.73
CA PRO A 162 -10.75 -10.50 -0.92
C PRO A 162 -11.65 -10.32 0.31
N TRP A 163 -11.10 -10.57 1.51
CA TRP A 163 -11.83 -10.38 2.77
C TRP A 163 -12.29 -8.93 2.96
N LEU A 164 -11.39 -7.95 2.78
CA LEU A 164 -11.68 -6.52 2.90
C LEU A 164 -12.67 -6.04 1.83
N LYS A 165 -12.61 -6.57 0.62
CA LYS A 165 -13.62 -6.28 -0.42
C LYS A 165 -15.01 -6.79 -0.03
N GLY A 166 -15.08 -7.95 0.63
CA GLY A 166 -16.32 -8.47 1.21
C GLY A 166 -16.88 -7.55 2.28
N GLU A 167 -16.04 -7.13 3.22
CA GLU A 167 -16.43 -6.17 4.27
C GLU A 167 -16.87 -4.83 3.69
N LEU A 168 -16.20 -4.32 2.65
CA LEU A 168 -16.57 -3.08 1.97
C LEU A 168 -17.98 -3.17 1.36
N LYS A 169 -18.30 -4.29 0.70
CA LYS A 169 -19.66 -4.52 0.17
C LYS A 169 -20.68 -4.51 1.31
N ALA A 170 -20.38 -5.15 2.43
CA ALA A 170 -21.28 -5.18 3.58
C ALA A 170 -21.49 -3.78 4.19
N VAL A 171 -20.44 -2.96 4.29
CA VAL A 171 -20.54 -1.54 4.71
C VAL A 171 -21.52 -0.78 3.82
N ARG A 172 -21.41 -0.93 2.50
CA ARG A 172 -22.28 -0.23 1.55
C ARG A 172 -23.72 -0.73 1.55
N SER A 173 -23.93 -2.00 1.85
CA SER A 173 -25.27 -2.59 1.99
C SER A 173 -25.93 -2.30 3.34
N GLY A 174 -25.24 -1.64 4.28
CA GLY A 174 -25.76 -1.39 5.64
C GLY A 174 -25.83 -2.64 6.52
N THR A 175 -25.12 -3.72 6.14
CA THR A 175 -25.16 -5.01 6.82
C THR A 175 -23.91 -5.23 7.66
N ALA A 176 -24.09 -5.82 8.85
CA ALA A 176 -22.96 -6.45 9.54
C ALA A 176 -22.52 -7.68 8.72
N ALA A 177 -21.39 -7.56 8.01
CA ALA A 177 -20.79 -8.61 7.18
C ALA A 177 -20.79 -10.00 7.84
N PRO A 178 -20.99 -11.07 7.06
CA PRO A 178 -20.87 -12.43 7.54
C PRO A 178 -19.41 -12.74 7.88
N ALA A 179 -19.20 -13.39 9.02
CA ALA A 179 -17.89 -13.95 9.35
C ALA A 179 -17.44 -14.89 8.23
N ALA A 180 -16.23 -14.65 7.68
CA ALA A 180 -15.64 -15.48 6.66
C ALA A 180 -15.56 -16.94 7.18
N LYS A 181 -16.27 -17.84 6.51
CA LYS A 181 -16.36 -19.27 6.84
C LYS A 181 -15.39 -20.07 5.99
#